data_AF-A0A6G7J6Z4-F1
#
_entry.id   AF-A0A6G7J6Z4-F1
#
_cell.length_a   1.000
_cell.length_b   1.000
_cell.length_c   1.000
_cell.angle_alpha   90.00
_cell.angle_beta   90.00
_cell.angle_gamma   90.00
#
_symmetry.space_group_name_H-M   'P 1'
#
loop_
_entity.id
_entity.type
_entity.pdbx_description
1 polymer ?
#
loop_
_entity_poly.entity_id
_entity_poly.type
_entity_poly.pdbx_seq_one_letter_code
_entity_poly.pdbx_strand_id
1 'polypeptide(L)'
;MSTLLIWSLILIFLGGIGAILLAIDQFKGTEVLRGTITKSKDSIIESLELENSNLKNLVESKNKEVQDKQDRIAELTDSILKFSSQINAITSNTHEVATIIKNEQREKGEIEFISTEYNDYKLALGNTIHFEINDKDSKEPQRGYINGVSIMIIQDGNKFLVSTHLSAPNGDLIFELVENKWSLKKNSVFSVNHDKHGLEIIDNKGNVFLQINLVKSSFRVTGTFFNQYSVALLSDSFFEEVFYNDKNFEKKLNDHYLRLKKIFVHHGENYLGKRLGKE
;
A
#
# COMPACT_ATOMS: atom_id res chain seq x y z
N MET A 1 -72.35 -98.17 60.80
CA MET A 1 -72.17 -97.70 59.41
C MET A 1 -72.70 -96.28 59.16
N SER A 2 -73.20 -95.53 60.16
CA SER A 2 -73.71 -94.17 60.00
C SER A 2 -72.68 -93.06 60.24
N THR A 3 -71.59 -93.36 60.95
CA THR A 3 -70.56 -92.36 61.29
C THR A 3 -69.66 -92.01 60.10
N LEU A 4 -69.29 -92.99 59.26
CA LEU A 4 -68.37 -92.77 58.13
C LEU A 4 -68.94 -91.81 57.06
N LEU A 5 -70.25 -91.87 56.81
CA LEU A 5 -70.93 -91.05 55.80
C LEU A 5 -71.03 -89.58 56.23
N ILE A 6 -71.28 -89.35 57.52
CA ILE A 6 -71.27 -88.02 58.15
C ILE A 6 -69.86 -87.42 58.09
N TRP A 7 -68.82 -88.21 58.38
CA TRP A 7 -67.43 -87.75 58.26
C TRP A 7 -67.03 -87.41 56.82
N SER A 8 -67.53 -88.14 55.82
CA SER A 8 -67.27 -87.84 54.40
C SER A 8 -67.90 -86.51 53.94
N LEU A 9 -69.14 -86.24 54.37
CA LEU A 9 -69.82 -84.97 54.06
C LEU A 9 -69.16 -83.78 54.76
N ILE A 10 -68.72 -83.97 56.01
CA ILE A 10 -67.95 -82.97 56.75
C ILE A 10 -66.61 -82.68 56.05
N LEU A 11 -65.90 -83.70 55.55
CA LEU A 11 -64.63 -83.52 54.83
C LEU A 11 -64.82 -82.82 53.48
N ILE A 12 -65.87 -83.13 52.73
CA ILE A 12 -66.19 -82.43 51.46
C ILE A 12 -66.56 -80.97 51.73
N PHE A 13 -67.35 -80.70 52.78
CA PHE A 13 -67.72 -79.34 53.16
C PHE A 13 -66.51 -78.53 53.65
N LEU A 14 -65.63 -79.12 54.46
CA LEU A 14 -64.37 -78.51 54.89
C LEU A 14 -63.41 -78.28 53.72
N GLY A 15 -63.34 -79.22 52.78
CA GLY A 15 -62.55 -79.06 51.55
C GLY A 15 -63.07 -77.94 50.65
N GLY A 16 -64.39 -77.80 50.51
CA GLY A 16 -65.04 -76.71 49.79
C GLY A 16 -64.82 -75.34 50.44
N ILE A 17 -64.92 -75.24 51.76
CA ILE A 17 -64.60 -74.03 52.51
C ILE A 17 -63.11 -73.68 52.36
N GLY A 18 -62.21 -74.67 52.43
CA GLY A 18 -60.78 -74.48 52.22
C GLY A 18 -60.44 -73.91 50.84
N ALA A 19 -61.06 -74.42 49.78
CA ALA A 19 -60.88 -73.92 48.42
C ALA A 19 -61.41 -72.47 48.24
N ILE A 20 -62.54 -72.14 48.86
CA ILE A 20 -63.10 -70.78 48.85
C ILE A 20 -62.20 -69.80 49.62
N LEU A 21 -61.67 -70.20 50.79
CA LEU A 21 -60.74 -69.38 51.55
C LEU A 21 -59.43 -69.12 50.80
N LEU A 22 -58.89 -70.14 50.10
CA LEU A 22 -57.72 -69.99 49.22
C LEU A 22 -57.99 -69.05 48.04
N ALA A 23 -59.18 -69.14 47.41
CA ALA A 23 -59.57 -68.24 46.32
C ALA A 23 -59.72 -66.78 46.82
N ILE A 24 -60.28 -66.58 48.01
CA ILE A 24 -60.39 -65.25 48.65
C ILE A 24 -59.00 -64.68 48.99
N ASP A 25 -58.07 -65.51 49.46
CA ASP A 25 -56.69 -65.10 49.77
C ASP A 25 -55.90 -64.73 48.51
N GLN A 26 -56.02 -65.52 47.44
CA GLN A 26 -55.46 -65.21 46.12
C GLN A 26 -56.06 -63.91 45.53
N PHE A 27 -57.37 -63.70 45.65
CA PHE A 27 -58.03 -62.48 45.18
C PHE A 27 -57.53 -61.25 45.93
N LYS A 28 -57.42 -61.31 47.27
CA LYS A 28 -56.82 -60.24 48.08
C LYS A 28 -55.36 -59.96 47.70
N GLY A 29 -54.58 -61.01 47.45
CA GLY A 29 -53.20 -60.89 46.96
C GLY A 29 -53.13 -60.14 45.63
N THR A 30 -54.03 -60.44 44.68
CA THR A 30 -54.08 -59.72 43.39
C THR A 30 -54.51 -58.26 43.53
N GLU A 31 -55.37 -57.91 44.47
CA GLU A 31 -55.80 -56.53 44.72
C GLU A 31 -54.68 -55.68 45.34
N VAL A 32 -53.92 -56.26 46.29
CA VAL A 32 -52.72 -55.64 46.87
C VAL A 32 -51.65 -55.43 45.79
N LEU A 33 -51.38 -56.44 44.97
CA LEU A 33 -50.44 -56.34 43.84
C LEU A 33 -50.86 -55.25 42.86
N ARG A 34 -52.15 -55.18 42.50
CA ARG A 34 -52.69 -54.14 41.61
C ARG A 34 -52.52 -52.75 42.22
N GLY A 35 -52.79 -52.58 43.51
CA GLY A 35 -52.57 -51.32 44.23
C GLY A 35 -51.10 -50.88 44.22
N THR A 36 -50.17 -51.81 44.47
CA THR A 36 -48.72 -51.54 44.40
C THR A 36 -48.26 -51.18 42.99
N ILE A 37 -48.75 -51.89 41.97
CA ILE A 37 -48.45 -51.59 40.56
C ILE A 37 -48.96 -50.21 40.17
N THR A 38 -50.20 -49.85 40.55
CA THR A 38 -50.76 -48.52 40.28
C THR A 38 -49.91 -47.43 40.94
N LYS A 39 -49.57 -47.57 42.22
CA LYS A 39 -48.71 -46.59 42.92
C LYS A 39 -47.32 -46.45 42.27
N SER A 40 -46.70 -47.56 41.89
CA SER A 40 -45.41 -47.53 41.19
C SER A 40 -45.53 -46.84 39.83
N LYS A 41 -46.61 -47.11 39.08
CA LYS A 41 -46.88 -46.47 37.80
C LYS A 41 -47.08 -44.96 37.97
N ASP A 42 -47.88 -44.55 38.94
CA ASP A 42 -48.16 -43.14 39.21
C ASP A 42 -46.87 -42.40 39.61
N SER A 43 -46.03 -42.99 40.46
CA SER A 43 -44.73 -42.42 40.82
C SER A 43 -43.77 -42.30 39.62
N ILE A 44 -43.78 -43.28 38.70
CA ILE A 44 -43.00 -43.19 37.46
C ILE A 44 -43.53 -42.08 36.55
N ILE A 45 -44.87 -41.95 36.44
CA ILE A 45 -45.50 -40.89 35.65
C ILE A 45 -45.13 -39.51 36.21
N GLU A 46 -45.26 -39.30 37.51
CA GLU A 46 -44.87 -38.04 38.16
C GLU A 46 -43.39 -37.69 37.93
N SER A 47 -42.50 -38.68 38.03
CA SER A 47 -41.07 -38.49 37.76
C SER A 47 -40.81 -38.09 36.29
N LEU A 48 -41.48 -38.73 35.33
CA LEU A 48 -41.35 -38.43 33.91
C LEU A 48 -41.95 -37.07 33.57
N GLU A 49 -43.06 -36.68 34.20
CA GLU A 49 -43.67 -35.36 34.04
C GLU A 49 -42.74 -34.24 34.54
N LEU A 50 -42.09 -34.46 35.69
CA LEU A 50 -41.10 -33.54 36.23
C LEU A 50 -39.88 -33.42 35.31
N GLU A 51 -39.34 -34.53 34.82
CA GLU A 51 -38.21 -34.53 33.90
C GLU A 51 -38.57 -33.84 32.57
N ASN A 52 -39.75 -34.11 32.02
CA ASN A 52 -40.25 -33.43 30.82
C ASN A 52 -40.40 -31.92 31.03
N SER A 53 -40.90 -31.49 32.20
CA SER A 53 -40.98 -30.07 32.54
C SER A 53 -39.59 -29.41 32.59
N ASN A 54 -38.62 -30.08 33.21
CA ASN A 54 -37.23 -29.61 33.29
C ASN A 54 -36.57 -29.52 31.92
N LEU A 55 -36.75 -30.55 31.06
CA LEU A 55 -36.24 -30.57 29.69
C LEU A 55 -36.87 -29.45 28.85
N LYS A 56 -38.18 -29.22 28.99
CA LYS A 56 -38.88 -28.13 28.31
C LYS A 56 -38.29 -26.77 28.69
N ASN A 57 -38.11 -26.50 29.99
CA ASN A 57 -37.51 -25.24 30.47
C ASN A 57 -36.06 -25.07 29.96
N LEU A 58 -35.29 -26.16 29.91
CA LEU A 58 -33.93 -26.13 29.39
C LEU A 58 -33.91 -25.81 27.88
N VAL A 59 -34.80 -26.42 27.09
CA VAL A 59 -34.94 -26.14 25.66
C VAL A 59 -35.35 -24.69 25.42
N GLU A 60 -36.31 -24.16 26.17
CA GLU A 60 -36.72 -22.75 26.07
C GLU A 60 -35.57 -21.80 26.42
N SER A 61 -34.81 -22.09 27.48
CA SER A 61 -33.63 -21.32 27.86
C SER A 61 -32.55 -21.36 26.78
N LYS A 62 -32.28 -22.53 26.19
CA LYS A 62 -31.29 -22.68 25.12
C LYS A 62 -31.72 -22.05 23.81
N ASN A 63 -33.00 -22.09 23.47
CA ASN A 63 -33.53 -21.37 22.30
C ASN A 63 -33.36 -19.86 22.44
N LYS A 64 -33.58 -19.31 23.64
CA LYS A 64 -33.29 -17.90 23.91
C LYS A 64 -31.81 -17.57 23.74
N GLU A 65 -30.92 -18.40 24.29
CA GLU A 65 -29.46 -18.21 24.13
C GLU A 65 -29.03 -18.27 22.66
N VAL A 66 -29.64 -19.15 21.86
CA VAL A 66 -29.38 -19.24 20.41
C VAL A 66 -29.88 -17.99 19.69
N GLN A 67 -31.07 -17.48 20.02
CA GLN A 67 -31.60 -16.25 19.43
C GLN A 67 -30.72 -15.05 19.75
N ASP A 68 -30.33 -14.87 21.01
CA ASP A 68 -29.44 -13.77 21.43
C ASP A 68 -28.10 -13.80 20.67
N LYS A 69 -27.57 -15.01 20.42
CA LYS A 69 -26.35 -15.20 19.61
C LYS A 69 -26.57 -14.89 18.13
N GLN A 70 -27.73 -15.26 17.57
CA GLN A 70 -28.08 -14.94 16.18
C GLN A 70 -28.20 -13.44 15.97
N ASP A 71 -28.86 -12.73 16.88
CA ASP A 71 -28.99 -11.27 16.84
C ASP A 71 -27.61 -10.60 16.90
N ARG A 72 -26.73 -11.09 17.79
CA ARG A 72 -25.35 -10.60 17.88
C ARG A 72 -24.53 -10.85 16.61
N ILE A 73 -24.73 -11.99 15.94
CA ILE A 73 -24.08 -12.28 14.66
C ILE A 73 -24.56 -11.31 13.57
N ALA A 74 -25.84 -10.96 13.55
CA ALA A 74 -26.39 -9.98 12.62
C ALA A 74 -25.75 -8.59 12.83
N GLU A 75 -25.68 -8.10 14.06
CA GLU A 75 -25.02 -6.83 14.40
C GLU A 75 -23.54 -6.79 13.98
N LEU A 76 -22.82 -7.89 14.23
CA LEU A 76 -21.42 -8.02 13.82
C LEU A 76 -21.26 -8.05 12.31
N THR A 77 -22.18 -8.70 11.59
CA THR A 77 -22.20 -8.75 10.13
C THR A 77 -22.37 -7.35 9.54
N ASP A 78 -23.32 -6.57 10.06
CA ASP A 78 -23.54 -5.18 9.63
C ASP A 78 -22.31 -4.29 9.89
N SER A 79 -21.66 -4.49 11.05
CA SER A 79 -20.42 -3.79 11.39
C SER A 79 -19.27 -4.13 10.43
N ILE A 80 -19.12 -5.41 10.06
CA ILE A 80 -18.12 -5.86 9.08
C ILE A 80 -18.38 -5.24 7.71
N LEU A 81 -19.63 -5.20 7.24
CA LEU A 81 -19.99 -4.57 5.97
C LEU A 81 -19.65 -3.08 5.96
N LYS A 82 -19.93 -2.38 7.06
CA LYS A 82 -19.55 -0.97 7.23
C LYS A 82 -18.04 -0.76 7.17
N PHE A 83 -17.27 -1.59 7.89
CA PHE A 83 -15.80 -1.50 7.85
C PHE A 83 -15.23 -1.82 6.47
N SER A 84 -15.78 -2.81 5.76
CA SER A 84 -15.36 -3.13 4.39
C SER A 84 -15.55 -1.94 3.44
N SER A 85 -16.67 -1.21 3.56
CA SER A 85 -16.91 0.01 2.77
C SER A 85 -15.89 1.10 3.08
N GLN A 86 -15.57 1.31 4.37
CA GLN A 86 -14.55 2.28 4.79
C GLN A 86 -13.15 1.93 4.28
N ILE A 87 -12.76 0.65 4.30
CA ILE A 87 -11.47 0.18 3.77
C ILE A 87 -11.36 0.47 2.27
N ASN A 88 -12.42 0.23 1.50
CA ASN A 88 -12.44 0.51 0.07
C ASN A 88 -12.28 2.01 -0.22
N ALA A 89 -12.96 2.87 0.55
CA ALA A 89 -12.81 4.32 0.44
C ALA A 89 -11.37 4.78 0.76
N ILE A 90 -10.78 4.28 1.85
CA ILE A 90 -9.38 4.59 2.22
C ILE A 90 -8.40 4.13 1.14
N THR A 91 -8.63 2.94 0.57
CA THR A 91 -7.78 2.38 -0.49
C THR A 91 -7.81 3.26 -1.75
N SER A 92 -9.01 3.71 -2.15
CA SER A 92 -9.18 4.64 -3.27
C SER A 92 -8.45 5.96 -3.02
N ASN A 93 -8.65 6.57 -1.86
CA ASN A 93 -7.99 7.83 -1.49
C ASN A 93 -6.46 7.67 -1.43
N THR A 94 -5.96 6.53 -0.95
CA THR A 94 -4.52 6.23 -0.91
C THR A 94 -3.93 6.18 -2.33
N HIS A 95 -4.66 5.59 -3.29
CA HIS A 95 -4.23 5.55 -4.69
C HIS A 95 -4.22 6.95 -5.34
N GLU A 96 -5.21 7.78 -5.03
CA GLU A 96 -5.25 9.18 -5.48
C GLU A 96 -4.07 9.98 -4.92
N VAL A 97 -3.81 9.89 -3.62
CA VAL A 97 -2.66 10.55 -2.97
C VAL A 97 -1.34 10.07 -3.56
N ALA A 98 -1.17 8.77 -3.80
CA ALA A 98 0.03 8.24 -4.43
C ALA A 98 0.24 8.81 -5.84
N THR A 99 -0.85 9.00 -6.60
CA THR A 99 -0.81 9.63 -7.92
C THR A 99 -0.43 11.11 -7.84
N ILE A 100 -0.99 11.84 -6.88
CA ILE A 100 -0.62 13.25 -6.62
C ILE A 100 0.86 13.34 -6.26
N ILE A 101 1.36 12.50 -5.36
CA ILE A 101 2.78 12.46 -4.97
C ILE A 101 3.67 12.17 -6.19
N LYS A 102 3.33 11.17 -7.02
CA LYS A 102 4.09 10.84 -8.24
C LYS A 102 4.14 12.04 -9.20
N ASN A 103 3.03 12.77 -9.34
CA ASN A 103 2.96 13.94 -10.20
C ASN A 103 3.77 15.11 -9.63
N GLU A 104 3.65 15.39 -8.33
CA GLU A 104 4.44 16.44 -7.68
C GLU A 104 5.94 16.16 -7.73
N GLN A 105 6.36 14.93 -7.44
CA GLN A 105 7.77 14.51 -7.54
C GLN A 105 8.31 14.56 -8.96
N ARG A 106 7.44 14.50 -9.97
CA ARG A 106 7.81 14.71 -11.37
C ARG A 106 7.91 16.20 -11.72
N GLU A 107 7.08 17.05 -11.12
CA GLU A 107 6.99 18.47 -11.44
C GLU A 107 7.97 19.34 -10.64
N LYS A 108 8.38 18.94 -9.43
CA LYS A 108 9.26 19.72 -8.57
C LYS A 108 10.11 18.82 -7.66
N GLY A 109 11.26 19.33 -7.26
CA GLY A 109 12.12 18.66 -6.28
C GLY A 109 13.30 19.51 -5.85
N GLU A 110 14.21 18.89 -5.11
CA GLU A 110 15.42 19.53 -4.60
C GLU A 110 16.62 18.60 -4.85
N ILE A 111 17.74 19.20 -5.25
CA ILE A 111 19.03 18.52 -5.39
C ILE A 111 20.01 19.01 -4.32
N GLU A 112 20.87 18.15 -3.81
CA GLU A 112 21.93 18.58 -2.90
C GLU A 112 23.30 18.35 -3.56
N PHE A 113 23.85 19.39 -4.19
CA PHE A 113 25.24 19.33 -4.62
C PHE A 113 26.16 19.50 -3.42
N ILE A 114 26.74 18.40 -2.94
CA ILE A 114 27.62 18.41 -1.77
C ILE A 114 29.06 18.69 -2.21
N SER A 115 29.66 19.69 -1.59
CA SER A 115 31.08 20.01 -1.70
C SER A 115 31.92 18.84 -1.22
N THR A 116 32.88 18.44 -2.04
CA THR A 116 33.89 17.43 -1.71
C THR A 116 35.09 18.11 -1.02
N GLU A 117 36.13 17.34 -0.66
CA GLU A 117 37.24 17.85 0.15
C GLU A 117 38.14 18.88 -0.57
N TYR A 118 37.92 19.14 -1.86
CA TYR A 118 38.74 20.04 -2.66
C TYR A 118 38.61 21.51 -2.22
N ASN A 119 39.68 22.28 -2.47
CA ASN A 119 39.74 23.71 -2.17
C ASN A 119 39.28 24.60 -3.31
N ASP A 120 39.45 24.14 -4.54
CA ASP A 120 39.17 24.94 -5.72
C ASP A 120 38.17 24.19 -6.59
N TYR A 121 37.10 24.90 -6.95
CA TYR A 121 36.07 24.37 -7.83
C TYR A 121 36.11 25.03 -9.21
N LYS A 122 35.64 24.31 -10.23
CA LYS A 122 35.62 24.82 -11.61
C LYS A 122 34.25 24.62 -12.25
N LEU A 123 33.63 25.69 -12.72
CA LEU A 123 32.49 25.60 -13.63
C LEU A 123 33.03 25.40 -15.05
N ALA A 124 32.80 24.22 -15.63
CA ALA A 124 33.17 23.83 -16.97
C ALA A 124 31.91 23.80 -17.86
N LEU A 125 31.86 24.70 -18.84
CA LEU A 125 30.84 24.68 -19.90
C LEU A 125 31.42 23.93 -21.10
N GLY A 126 31.24 22.60 -21.10
CA GLY A 126 32.00 21.69 -21.97
C GLY A 126 33.51 21.83 -21.75
N ASN A 127 34.29 21.76 -22.83
CA ASN A 127 35.74 21.96 -22.82
C ASN A 127 36.18 23.43 -22.99
N THR A 128 35.23 24.36 -23.08
CA THR A 128 35.49 25.68 -23.70
C THR A 128 35.62 26.81 -22.69
N ILE A 129 34.93 26.75 -21.55
CA ILE A 129 34.91 27.84 -20.57
C ILE A 129 35.08 27.26 -19.18
N HIS A 130 36.14 27.70 -18.49
CA HIS A 130 36.42 27.37 -17.11
C HIS A 130 36.36 28.64 -16.26
N PHE A 131 35.51 28.65 -15.24
CA PHE A 131 35.54 29.65 -14.18
C PHE A 131 36.10 29.01 -12.92
N GLU A 132 37.10 29.61 -12.31
CA GLU A 132 37.68 29.13 -11.06
C GLU A 132 36.97 29.76 -9.86
N ILE A 133 36.52 28.92 -8.94
CA ILE A 133 35.99 29.31 -7.65
C ILE A 133 37.18 29.26 -6.67
N ASN A 134 37.90 30.38 -6.62
CA ASN A 134 39.04 30.56 -5.74
C ASN A 134 38.52 31.16 -4.44
N ASP A 135 38.38 30.32 -3.41
CA ASP A 135 38.00 30.61 -2.01
C ASP A 135 36.70 29.89 -1.58
N LYS A 136 36.84 28.98 -0.60
CA LYS A 136 35.73 28.22 0.01
C LYS A 136 34.72 29.11 0.72
N ASP A 137 35.12 30.32 1.09
CA ASP A 137 34.28 31.27 1.84
C ASP A 137 33.68 32.35 0.93
N SER A 138 33.97 32.33 -0.37
CA SER A 138 33.39 33.27 -1.32
C SER A 138 31.91 32.97 -1.55
N LYS A 139 31.07 33.92 -1.13
CA LYS A 139 29.63 33.95 -1.47
C LYS A 139 29.37 34.58 -2.84
N GLU A 140 30.42 34.88 -3.62
CA GLU A 140 30.24 35.51 -4.92
C GLU A 140 29.71 34.50 -5.94
N PRO A 141 28.56 34.81 -6.59
CA PRO A 141 27.98 33.91 -7.58
C PRO A 141 28.88 33.81 -8.82
N GLN A 142 29.26 32.59 -9.16
CA GLN A 142 29.96 32.28 -10.39
C GLN A 142 28.94 32.07 -11.50
N ARG A 143 29.09 32.79 -12.61
CA ARG A 143 28.08 32.83 -13.69
C ARG A 143 28.69 32.46 -15.02
N GLY A 144 28.08 31.48 -15.67
CA GLY A 144 28.30 31.13 -17.06
C GLY A 144 27.09 31.47 -17.91
N TYR A 145 27.31 31.81 -19.18
CA TYR A 145 26.24 32.08 -20.14
C TYR A 145 26.42 31.20 -21.38
N ILE A 146 25.37 30.48 -21.78
CA ILE A 146 25.34 29.67 -23.00
C ILE A 146 24.07 30.00 -23.76
N ASN A 147 24.22 30.57 -24.96
CA ASN A 147 23.09 30.90 -25.82
C ASN A 147 22.00 31.76 -25.14
N GLY A 148 22.39 32.67 -24.25
CA GLY A 148 21.47 33.50 -23.46
C GLY A 148 20.96 32.84 -22.18
N VAL A 149 21.21 31.55 -21.96
CA VAL A 149 20.90 30.84 -20.72
C VAL A 149 22.00 31.08 -19.69
N SER A 150 21.61 31.57 -18.51
CA SER A 150 22.50 31.76 -17.36
C SER A 150 22.58 30.49 -16.53
N ILE A 151 23.79 30.11 -16.13
CA ILE A 151 24.06 29.09 -15.11
C ILE A 151 24.84 29.77 -13.99
N MET A 152 24.28 29.76 -12.80
CA MET A 152 24.85 30.37 -11.61
C MET A 152 25.18 29.29 -10.60
N ILE A 153 26.35 29.39 -9.97
CA ILE A 153 26.78 28.53 -8.87
C ILE A 153 27.23 29.42 -7.73
N ILE A 154 26.68 29.17 -6.54
CA ILE A 154 27.05 29.84 -5.29
C ILE A 154 27.49 28.77 -4.30
N GLN A 155 28.61 28.97 -3.62
CA GLN A 155 28.99 28.11 -2.50
C GLN A 155 28.30 28.61 -1.22
N ASP A 156 27.61 27.72 -0.53
CA ASP A 156 26.96 27.98 0.76
C ASP A 156 27.39 26.90 1.77
N GLY A 157 28.47 27.18 2.50
CA GLY A 157 29.10 26.22 3.40
C GLY A 157 29.63 24.99 2.66
N ASN A 158 29.05 23.82 2.95
CA ASN A 158 29.39 22.55 2.31
C ASN A 158 28.48 22.19 1.12
N LYS A 159 27.59 23.10 0.71
CA LYS A 159 26.68 22.91 -0.42
C LYS A 159 27.01 23.87 -1.55
N PHE A 160 26.68 23.47 -2.77
CA PHE A 160 26.62 24.37 -3.90
C PHE A 160 25.16 24.61 -4.27
N LEU A 161 24.76 25.88 -4.32
CA LEU A 161 23.47 26.32 -4.82
C LEU A 161 23.63 26.60 -6.32
N VAL A 162 22.92 25.83 -7.13
CA VAL A 162 22.93 25.97 -8.59
C VAL A 162 21.62 26.59 -9.02
N SER A 163 21.68 27.56 -9.94
CA SER A 163 20.51 28.14 -10.57
C SER A 163 20.66 28.21 -12.09
N THR A 164 19.64 27.78 -12.82
CA THR A 164 19.57 27.88 -14.28
C THR A 164 18.12 27.75 -14.75
N HIS A 165 17.86 27.98 -16.04
CA HIS A 165 16.58 27.71 -16.65
C HIS A 165 16.76 27.16 -18.06
N LEU A 166 15.78 26.43 -18.56
CA LEU A 166 15.73 26.00 -19.95
C LEU A 166 14.44 26.47 -20.57
N SER A 167 14.55 26.96 -21.80
CA SER A 167 13.40 27.34 -22.61
C SER A 167 13.33 26.49 -23.88
N ALA A 168 12.11 26.31 -24.37
CA ALA A 168 11.82 25.74 -25.67
C ALA A 168 12.25 26.70 -26.80
N PRO A 169 12.30 26.25 -28.07
CA PRO A 169 12.60 27.12 -29.21
C PRO A 169 11.69 28.35 -29.34
N ASN A 170 10.45 28.27 -28.85
CA ASN A 170 9.50 29.38 -28.85
C ASN A 170 9.67 30.35 -27.66
N GLY A 171 10.65 30.11 -26.78
CA GLY A 171 10.91 30.91 -25.58
C GLY A 171 10.15 30.45 -24.34
N ASP A 172 9.24 29.47 -24.43
CA ASP A 172 8.51 28.97 -23.27
C ASP A 172 9.44 28.29 -22.27
N LEU A 173 9.32 28.64 -20.99
CA LEU A 173 10.04 27.98 -19.90
C LEU A 173 9.66 26.49 -19.83
N ILE A 174 10.65 25.61 -19.90
CA ILE A 174 10.50 24.15 -19.74
C ILE A 174 10.86 23.74 -18.32
N PHE A 175 11.98 24.25 -17.82
CA PHE A 175 12.60 23.85 -16.57
C PHE A 175 13.21 25.07 -15.90
N GLU A 176 13.10 25.12 -14.58
CA GLU A 176 13.74 26.11 -13.75
C GLU A 176 14.44 25.42 -12.59
N LEU A 177 15.66 25.84 -12.29
CA LEU A 177 16.44 25.48 -11.12
C LEU A 177 16.79 26.79 -10.41
N VAL A 178 16.33 26.96 -9.17
CA VAL A 178 16.63 28.13 -8.34
C VAL A 178 17.18 27.63 -7.03
N GLU A 179 18.48 27.85 -6.80
CA GLU A 179 19.17 27.45 -5.57
C GLU A 179 18.89 25.99 -5.23
N ASN A 180 19.11 25.11 -6.20
CA ASN A 180 18.84 23.68 -6.17
C ASN A 180 17.38 23.22 -6.10
N LYS A 181 16.41 24.13 -6.00
CA LYS A 181 15.00 23.78 -6.13
C LYS A 181 14.63 23.80 -7.59
N TRP A 182 14.22 22.65 -8.10
CA TRP A 182 13.85 22.53 -9.50
C TRP A 182 12.36 22.44 -9.69
N SER A 183 11.89 22.92 -10.83
CA SER A 183 10.52 22.74 -11.31
C SER A 183 10.47 22.51 -12.82
N LEU A 184 9.49 21.73 -13.26
CA LEU A 184 9.13 21.52 -14.66
C LEU A 184 7.79 22.19 -14.94
N LYS A 185 7.62 22.68 -16.18
CA LYS A 185 6.29 23.12 -16.65
C LYS A 185 5.29 21.98 -16.54
N LYS A 186 4.08 22.27 -16.07
CA LYS A 186 2.98 21.29 -16.01
C LYS A 186 2.77 20.65 -17.39
N ASN A 187 2.52 19.33 -17.39
CA ASN A 187 2.34 18.52 -18.60
C ASN A 187 3.55 18.49 -19.55
N SER A 188 4.77 18.78 -19.07
CA SER A 188 5.94 18.68 -19.93
C SER A 188 6.25 17.22 -20.29
N VAL A 189 6.79 17.01 -21.49
CA VAL A 189 7.33 15.71 -21.94
C VAL A 189 8.70 15.38 -21.34
N PHE A 190 9.18 16.25 -20.44
CA PHE A 190 10.50 16.12 -19.84
C PHE A 190 10.44 15.37 -18.51
N SER A 191 11.59 14.86 -18.11
CA SER A 191 11.81 14.21 -16.82
C SER A 191 13.16 14.63 -16.26
N VAL A 192 13.23 14.78 -14.93
CA VAL A 192 14.45 15.11 -14.20
C VAL A 192 14.94 13.86 -13.48
N ASN A 193 16.21 13.53 -13.63
CA ASN A 193 16.92 12.57 -12.80
C ASN A 193 17.98 13.32 -12.02
N HIS A 194 18.17 12.98 -10.75
CA HIS A 194 19.17 13.63 -9.94
C HIS A 194 19.71 12.74 -8.82
N ASP A 195 20.90 13.09 -8.36
CA ASP A 195 21.47 12.64 -7.10
C ASP A 195 22.36 13.75 -6.52
N LYS A 196 23.13 13.44 -5.48
CA LYS A 196 24.00 14.42 -4.82
C LYS A 196 25.17 14.94 -5.66
N HIS A 197 25.38 14.38 -6.85
CA HIS A 197 26.49 14.71 -7.73
C HIS A 197 26.01 15.22 -9.09
N GLY A 198 24.71 15.22 -9.37
CA GLY A 198 24.27 15.66 -10.70
C GLY A 198 22.78 15.66 -10.92
N LEU A 199 22.41 16.38 -11.97
CA LEU A 199 21.07 16.56 -12.47
C LEU A 199 21.09 16.31 -13.98
N GLU A 200 20.08 15.61 -14.50
CA GLU A 200 19.91 15.32 -15.91
C GLU A 200 18.44 15.50 -16.29
N ILE A 201 18.20 16.24 -17.38
CA ILE A 201 16.87 16.47 -17.94
C ILE A 201 16.81 15.78 -19.29
N ILE A 202 15.82 14.91 -19.46
CA ILE A 202 15.58 14.17 -20.69
C ILE A 202 14.17 14.40 -21.22
N ASP A 203 13.99 14.28 -22.54
CA ASP A 203 12.66 14.17 -23.15
C ASP A 203 12.13 12.72 -23.13
N ASN A 204 10.93 12.51 -23.67
CA ASN A 204 10.30 11.19 -23.78
C ASN A 204 10.95 10.25 -24.81
N LYS A 205 11.89 10.73 -25.62
CA LYS A 205 12.74 9.93 -26.51
C LYS A 205 14.07 9.57 -25.84
N GLY A 206 14.32 10.10 -24.64
CA GLY A 206 15.56 9.94 -23.91
C GLY A 206 16.70 10.82 -24.41
N ASN A 207 16.41 11.87 -25.17
CA ASN A 207 17.39 12.89 -25.55
C ASN A 207 17.70 13.78 -24.34
N VAL A 208 18.97 14.09 -24.13
CA VAL A 208 19.42 14.92 -23.01
C VAL A 208 19.35 16.41 -23.37
N PHE A 209 18.62 17.18 -22.58
CA PHE A 209 18.47 18.63 -22.72
C PHE A 209 19.42 19.40 -21.80
N LEU A 210 19.69 18.89 -20.61
CA LEU A 210 20.64 19.48 -19.67
C LEU A 210 21.24 18.38 -18.81
N GLN A 211 22.54 18.42 -18.60
CA GLN A 211 23.21 17.74 -17.51
C GLN A 211 24.08 18.73 -16.76
N ILE A 212 23.99 18.68 -15.43
CA ILE A 212 24.91 19.34 -14.52
C ILE A 212 25.52 18.24 -13.68
N ASN A 213 26.83 18.03 -13.78
CA ASN A 213 27.51 16.93 -13.12
C ASN A 213 28.72 17.45 -12.33
N LEU A 214 28.72 17.24 -11.03
CA LEU A 214 29.85 17.52 -10.16
C LEU A 214 30.80 16.31 -10.17
N VAL A 215 31.87 16.42 -10.94
CA VAL A 215 32.92 15.41 -11.05
C VAL A 215 34.17 15.93 -10.36
N LYS A 216 34.54 15.31 -9.24
CA LYS A 216 35.61 15.81 -8.35
C LYS A 216 35.31 17.25 -7.93
N SER A 217 36.13 18.21 -8.33
CA SER A 217 35.91 19.62 -8.08
C SER A 217 35.38 20.41 -9.27
N SER A 218 34.87 19.75 -10.31
CA SER A 218 34.36 20.44 -11.50
C SER A 218 32.89 20.20 -11.73
N PHE A 219 32.12 21.29 -11.82
CA PHE A 219 30.78 21.30 -12.36
C PHE A 219 30.86 21.27 -13.87
N ARG A 220 30.50 20.14 -14.47
CA ARG A 220 30.38 19.99 -15.92
C ARG A 220 28.94 20.25 -16.33
N VAL A 221 28.77 21.17 -17.27
CA VAL A 221 27.48 21.45 -17.88
C VAL A 221 27.54 21.02 -19.34
N THR A 222 26.59 20.18 -19.72
CA THR A 222 26.33 19.77 -21.11
C THR A 222 24.84 19.88 -21.38
N GLY A 223 24.43 19.96 -22.64
CA GLY A 223 23.02 20.06 -22.98
C GLY A 223 22.75 20.72 -24.33
N THR A 224 21.49 21.11 -24.49
CA THR A 224 20.93 21.71 -25.69
C THR A 224 20.17 22.97 -25.28
N PHE A 225 20.72 24.13 -25.64
CA PHE A 225 20.23 25.43 -25.16
C PHE A 225 19.61 26.20 -26.31
N PHE A 226 18.29 26.34 -26.31
CA PHE A 226 17.55 27.04 -27.36
C PHE A 226 17.45 28.53 -27.09
N ASN A 227 17.53 29.34 -28.14
CA ASN A 227 17.08 30.73 -28.14
C ASN A 227 16.14 30.95 -29.34
N GLN A 228 15.79 32.20 -29.64
CA GLN A 228 14.88 32.57 -30.74
C GLN A 228 15.46 32.40 -32.17
N TYR A 229 16.77 32.21 -32.34
CA TYR A 229 17.47 32.17 -33.63
C TYR A 229 18.29 30.90 -33.88
N SER A 230 18.77 30.26 -32.82
CA SER A 230 19.73 29.17 -32.84
C SER A 230 19.57 28.23 -31.64
N VAL A 231 20.25 27.09 -31.73
CA VAL A 231 20.48 26.16 -30.63
C VAL A 231 21.99 26.06 -30.38
N ALA A 232 22.40 26.13 -29.12
CA ALA A 232 23.76 25.77 -28.73
C ALA A 232 23.80 24.31 -28.27
N LEU A 233 24.64 23.53 -28.94
CA LEU A 233 24.91 22.13 -28.69
C LEU A 233 26.20 22.03 -27.88
N LEU A 234 26.09 21.74 -26.58
CA LEU A 234 27.22 21.69 -25.67
C LEU A 234 27.43 20.28 -25.13
N SER A 235 28.62 19.73 -25.34
CA SER A 235 29.04 18.45 -24.76
C SER A 235 30.39 18.58 -24.07
N ASP A 236 30.86 17.50 -23.45
CA ASP A 236 32.20 17.44 -22.88
C ASP A 236 33.28 17.77 -23.91
N SER A 237 33.12 17.40 -25.19
CA SER A 237 34.21 17.51 -26.18
C SER A 237 34.01 18.59 -27.24
N PHE A 238 32.83 19.21 -27.33
CA PHE A 238 32.55 20.21 -28.35
C PHE A 238 31.47 21.21 -27.94
N PHE A 239 31.53 22.38 -28.57
CA PHE A 239 30.51 23.41 -28.55
C PHE A 239 30.21 23.82 -30.00
N GLU A 240 28.94 23.79 -30.40
CA GLU A 240 28.49 24.25 -31.72
C GLU A 240 27.19 25.05 -31.57
N GLU A 241 27.14 26.25 -32.15
CA GLU A 241 25.89 26.99 -32.33
C GLU A 241 25.32 26.71 -33.72
N VAL A 242 24.06 26.27 -33.78
CA VAL A 242 23.39 25.90 -35.03
C VAL A 242 22.14 26.76 -35.19
N PHE A 243 22.08 27.54 -36.26
CA PHE A 243 20.92 28.37 -36.58
C PHE A 243 19.76 27.53 -37.12
N TYR A 244 18.51 27.92 -36.82
CA TYR A 244 17.33 27.18 -37.27
C TYR A 244 17.16 27.12 -38.80
N ASN A 245 17.80 28.04 -39.53
CA ASN A 245 17.80 28.06 -40.99
C ASN A 245 18.92 27.23 -41.63
N ASP A 246 19.77 26.57 -40.84
CA ASP A 246 20.79 25.64 -41.34
C ASP A 246 20.10 24.42 -41.97
N LYS A 247 20.43 24.09 -43.23
CA LYS A 247 19.90 22.93 -43.94
C LYS A 247 20.18 21.60 -43.24
N ASN A 248 21.20 21.56 -42.38
CA ASN A 248 21.62 20.40 -41.60
C ASN A 248 21.20 20.49 -40.12
N PHE A 249 20.33 21.43 -39.73
CA PHE A 249 19.92 21.64 -38.34
C PHE A 249 19.52 20.34 -37.63
N GLU A 250 18.54 19.62 -38.18
CA GLU A 250 18.04 18.37 -37.60
C GLU A 250 19.12 17.30 -37.48
N LYS A 251 19.98 17.19 -38.50
CA LYS A 251 21.08 16.22 -38.49
C LYS A 251 22.06 16.53 -37.36
N LYS A 252 22.49 17.78 -37.24
CA LYS A 252 23.44 18.23 -36.20
C LYS A 252 22.87 18.04 -34.80
N LEU A 253 21.59 18.38 -34.61
CA LEU A 253 20.89 18.19 -33.34
C LEU A 253 20.80 16.70 -32.94
N ASN A 254 20.45 15.83 -33.88
CA ASN A 254 20.39 14.39 -33.62
C ASN A 254 21.79 13.79 -33.37
N ASP A 255 22.79 14.20 -34.15
CA ASP A 255 24.18 13.79 -33.95
C ASP A 255 24.69 14.20 -32.56
N HIS A 256 24.27 15.36 -32.05
CA HIS A 256 24.57 15.81 -30.68
C HIS A 256 23.94 14.90 -29.62
N TYR A 257 22.64 14.59 -29.74
CA TYR A 257 21.98 13.71 -28.78
C TYR A 257 22.59 12.31 -28.71
N LEU A 258 23.08 11.78 -29.84
CA LEU A 258 23.78 10.49 -29.88
C LEU A 258 25.17 10.54 -29.21
N ARG A 259 25.80 11.71 -29.15
CA ARG A 259 27.12 11.91 -28.54
C ARG A 259 27.05 12.19 -27.04
N LEU A 260 25.95 12.72 -26.54
CA LEU A 260 25.78 12.99 -25.11
C LEU A 260 25.74 11.67 -24.32
N LYS A 261 26.73 11.51 -23.44
CA LYS A 261 26.78 10.38 -22.52
C LYS A 261 25.81 10.63 -21.36
N LYS A 262 24.85 9.74 -21.19
CA LYS A 262 23.92 9.78 -20.06
C LYS A 262 24.66 9.51 -18.75
N ILE A 263 24.23 10.18 -17.67
CA ILE A 263 24.78 9.96 -16.33
C ILE A 263 23.82 9.14 -15.45
N PHE A 264 22.58 8.91 -15.89
CA PHE A 264 21.62 8.04 -15.20
C PHE A 264 21.12 6.91 -16.11
N VAL A 265 20.77 5.77 -15.49
CA VAL A 265 20.03 4.69 -16.14
C VAL A 265 18.56 5.02 -16.12
N HIS A 266 17.90 4.89 -17.27
CA HIS A 266 16.45 5.06 -17.39
C HIS A 266 15.79 3.68 -17.53
N HIS A 267 14.91 3.32 -16.59
CA HIS A 267 14.13 2.09 -16.65
C HIS A 267 12.63 2.40 -16.57
N GLY A 268 11.93 2.30 -17.70
CA GLY A 268 10.47 2.48 -17.76
C GLY A 268 10.02 3.86 -17.26
N GLU A 269 8.84 3.92 -16.64
CA GLU A 269 8.29 5.14 -16.03
C GLU A 269 8.92 5.50 -14.67
N ASN A 270 9.95 4.80 -14.21
CA ASN A 270 10.56 5.08 -12.91
C ASN A 270 11.60 6.20 -13.06
N TYR A 271 11.16 7.43 -12.80
CA TYR A 271 11.92 8.67 -12.89
C TYR A 271 12.67 8.99 -11.59
N LEU A 272 13.58 8.10 -11.22
CA LEU A 272 14.63 8.28 -10.22
C LEU A 272 15.81 7.41 -10.65
N GLY A 273 16.31 7.68 -11.86
CA GLY A 273 17.32 6.85 -12.51
C GLY A 273 18.53 6.62 -11.60
N LYS A 274 19.07 5.40 -11.61
CA LYS A 274 20.30 5.08 -10.87
C LYS A 274 21.49 5.63 -11.64
N ARG A 275 22.43 6.31 -11.00
CA ARG A 275 23.65 6.83 -11.66
C ARG A 275 24.41 5.71 -12.39
N LEU A 276 24.80 5.99 -13.64
CA LEU A 276 25.64 5.14 -14.48
C LEU A 276 27.09 5.20 -13.98
N GLY A 277 27.41 4.38 -12.98
CA GLY A 277 28.77 4.26 -12.42
C GLY A 277 29.15 5.36 -11.43
N LYS A 278 30.10 5.05 -10.54
CA LYS A 278 30.82 6.04 -9.74
C LYS A 278 32.14 6.30 -10.47
N GLU A 279 32.20 7.35 -11.28
CA GLU A 279 33.49 7.90 -11.75
C GLU A 279 34.19 8.67 -10.62
#